data_AF-A0A0W8GAB4-F1
#
_entry.id   AF-A0A0W8GAB4-F1
#
_cell.length_a   1.000
_cell.length_b   1.000
_cell.length_c   1.000
_cell.angle_alpha   90.00
_cell.angle_beta   90.00
_cell.angle_gamma   90.00
#
_symmetry.space_group_name_H-M   'P 1'
#
loop_
_entity.id
_entity.type
_entity.pdbx_description
1 polymer ?
#
loop_
_entity_poly.entity_id
_entity_poly.type
_entity_poly.pdbx_seq_one_letter_code
_entity_poly.pdbx_strand_id
1 'polypeptide(L)'
;MYNPRDIIEILAANVRKTMSPFGVPKGMVNGWWKGEGLPQNEETLLFTGLMYQFVPYIETATRQMERYEDTTWASYIQYARFVPSTLSGFGLALLTPAAEKEKAARHLRNIVKVLRASGTRFGYRPDLDEYSGILLYDLGDQDNFVRHARIVAEKLQKAGVKKIITTDPHTTYALKVLYPKYVGASFEVGTYFEALHLHADAGGKKITLHDPCFYGRYLELSHVPRRLLGELGYRCVDVRESGTFTRCCGGPAESISPKLSARIGSQRVEKLDATGEQLVTMCPICLNNLRKSGANVVDLSSILAGVQAPAAN
;
A
#
# COMPACT_ATOMS: atom_id res chain seq x y z
N MET A 1 -8.68 -0.82 25.65
CA MET A 1 -8.53 -0.01 24.42
C MET A 1 -7.28 0.85 24.57
N TYR A 2 -6.38 0.78 23.59
CA TYR A 2 -5.17 1.60 23.58
C TYR A 2 -5.51 3.08 23.47
N ASN A 3 -4.70 3.96 24.06
CA ASN A 3 -4.80 5.39 23.80
C ASN A 3 -4.22 5.68 22.40
N PRO A 4 -5.02 6.16 21.43
CA PRO A 4 -4.53 6.41 20.07
C PRO A 4 -3.30 7.31 20.01
N ARG A 5 -3.20 8.27 20.95
CA ARG A 5 -2.06 9.19 21.03
C ARG A 5 -0.73 8.46 21.24
N ASP A 6 -0.70 7.42 22.08
CA ASP A 6 0.54 6.69 22.35
C ASP A 6 1.04 5.96 21.11
N ILE A 7 0.12 5.36 20.33
CA ILE A 7 0.45 4.69 19.07
C ILE A 7 0.98 5.69 18.04
N ILE A 8 0.31 6.84 17.91
CA ILE A 8 0.75 7.91 17.01
C ILE A 8 2.14 8.40 17.38
N GLU A 9 2.39 8.66 18.67
CA GLU A 9 3.70 9.10 19.15
C GLU A 9 4.81 8.07 18.91
N ILE A 10 4.52 6.77 19.05
CA ILE A 10 5.46 5.68 18.73
C ILE A 10 5.78 5.65 17.23
N LEU A 11 4.75 5.70 16.38
CA LEU A 11 4.93 5.72 14.92
C LEU A 11 5.75 6.95 14.49
N ALA A 12 5.42 8.14 15.00
CA ALA A 12 6.15 9.37 14.72
C ALA A 12 7.60 9.31 15.22
N ALA A 13 7.85 8.72 16.40
CA ALA A 13 9.20 8.51 16.91
C ALA A 13 10.01 7.56 16.01
N ASN A 14 9.41 6.48 15.52
CA ASN A 14 10.05 5.55 14.60
C ASN A 14 10.36 6.23 13.26
N VAL A 15 9.39 6.91 12.64
CA VAL A 15 9.60 7.62 11.38
C VAL A 15 10.75 8.63 11.50
N ARG A 16 10.78 9.43 12.57
CA ARG A 16 11.87 10.41 12.79
C ARG A 16 13.25 9.77 12.93
N LYS A 17 13.34 8.56 13.48
CA LYS A 17 14.62 7.88 13.74
C LYS A 17 15.09 7.01 12.59
N THR A 18 14.17 6.39 11.86
CA THR A 18 14.50 5.31 10.91
C THR A 18 13.91 5.51 9.51
N MET A 19 13.20 6.60 9.26
CA MET A 19 12.40 6.83 8.04
C MET A 19 11.29 5.78 7.83
N SER A 20 10.97 4.99 8.85
CA SER A 20 10.05 3.87 8.79
C SER A 20 9.10 3.88 9.99
N PRO A 21 7.78 3.68 9.80
CA PRO A 21 6.81 3.67 10.89
C PRO A 21 7.03 2.54 11.90
N PHE A 22 7.70 1.46 11.50
CA PHE A 22 7.89 0.27 12.34
C PHE A 22 9.30 0.12 12.91
N GLY A 23 10.20 1.08 12.66
CA GLY A 23 11.58 1.00 13.15
C GLY A 23 12.44 -0.07 12.47
N VAL A 24 11.87 -0.85 11.55
CA VAL A 24 12.56 -1.94 10.85
C VAL A 24 13.61 -1.35 9.89
N PRO A 25 14.86 -1.84 9.89
CA PRO A 25 15.88 -1.40 8.95
C PRO A 25 15.45 -1.56 7.50
N LYS A 26 15.68 -0.52 6.67
CA LYS A 26 15.27 -0.48 5.27
C LYS A 26 15.72 -1.72 4.47
N GLY A 27 16.94 -2.21 4.70
CA GLY A 27 17.47 -3.40 4.01
C GLY A 27 16.72 -4.70 4.30
N MET A 28 15.99 -4.79 5.44
CA MET A 28 15.17 -5.95 5.79
C MET A 28 13.73 -5.84 5.25
N VAL A 29 13.29 -4.62 4.96
CA VAL A 29 11.96 -4.34 4.38
C VAL A 29 12.02 -4.39 2.85
N ASN A 30 13.05 -3.77 2.27
CA ASN A 30 13.12 -3.49 0.84
C ASN A 30 14.11 -4.40 0.11
N GLY A 31 13.75 -5.68 -0.01
CA GLY A 31 14.54 -6.69 -0.72
C GLY A 31 13.92 -7.23 -2.01
N TRP A 32 12.67 -6.85 -2.33
CA TRP A 32 11.86 -7.47 -3.39
C TRP A 32 12.48 -7.35 -4.80
N TRP A 33 13.18 -6.26 -5.06
CA TRP A 33 13.79 -5.88 -6.34
C TRP A 33 15.07 -6.65 -6.68
N LYS A 34 15.69 -7.32 -5.68
CA LYS A 34 16.93 -8.08 -5.90
C LYS A 34 16.66 -9.22 -6.87
N GLY A 35 17.43 -9.28 -7.94
CA GLY A 35 17.27 -10.28 -9.01
C GLY A 35 16.33 -9.85 -10.14
N GLU A 36 15.61 -8.72 -10.02
CA GLU A 36 14.70 -8.25 -11.07
C GLU A 36 15.42 -7.54 -12.23
N GLY A 37 16.68 -7.12 -12.06
CA GLY A 37 17.44 -6.42 -13.11
C GLY A 37 16.82 -5.07 -13.50
N LEU A 38 16.32 -4.33 -12.53
CA LEU A 38 15.68 -3.02 -12.76
C LEU A 38 16.74 -1.94 -13.02
N PRO A 39 16.58 -1.13 -14.09
CA PRO A 39 17.52 -0.05 -14.37
C PRO A 39 17.44 1.04 -13.27
N GLN A 40 18.57 1.70 -13.01
CA GLN A 40 18.69 2.72 -11.96
C GLN A 40 18.76 4.15 -12.53
N ASN A 41 18.87 4.30 -13.85
CA ASN A 41 19.11 5.58 -14.53
C ASN A 41 17.96 5.98 -15.48
N GLU A 42 16.77 5.43 -15.29
CA GLU A 42 15.59 5.82 -16.07
C GLU A 42 15.00 7.14 -15.57
N GLU A 43 14.39 7.90 -16.47
CA GLU A 43 13.71 9.17 -16.13
C GLU A 43 12.51 8.95 -15.19
N THR A 44 11.79 7.84 -15.39
CA THR A 44 10.61 7.48 -14.61
C THR A 44 11.00 6.55 -13.48
N LEU A 45 10.75 6.98 -12.23
CA LEU A 45 11.00 6.21 -11.03
C LEU A 45 9.76 5.40 -10.64
N LEU A 46 9.89 4.07 -10.53
CA LEU A 46 8.96 3.25 -9.78
C LEU A 46 9.19 3.48 -8.28
N PHE A 47 8.16 3.95 -7.58
CA PHE A 47 8.21 4.30 -6.17
C PHE A 47 7.08 3.59 -5.42
N THR A 48 7.42 2.68 -4.50
CA THR A 48 6.42 1.85 -3.84
C THR A 48 5.94 2.46 -2.53
N GLY A 49 6.63 3.48 -2.01
CA GLY A 49 6.35 4.05 -0.70
C GLY A 49 6.48 3.04 0.44
N LEU A 50 7.12 1.90 0.17
CA LEU A 50 7.27 0.74 1.04
C LEU A 50 5.95 0.10 1.51
N MET A 51 4.80 0.45 0.92
CA MET A 51 3.48 0.08 1.46
C MET A 51 3.21 -1.42 1.38
N TYR A 52 3.44 -2.05 0.23
CA TYR A 52 3.34 -3.52 0.12
C TYR A 52 4.34 -4.19 1.06
N GLN A 53 5.58 -3.68 1.12
CA GLN A 53 6.64 -4.24 1.96
C GLN A 53 6.31 -4.17 3.46
N PHE A 54 5.53 -3.18 3.90
CA PHE A 54 5.13 -3.02 5.29
C PHE A 54 3.93 -3.88 5.72
N VAL A 55 3.11 -4.38 4.80
CA VAL A 55 1.91 -5.18 5.16
C VAL A 55 2.20 -6.33 6.13
N PRO A 56 3.21 -7.19 5.91
CA PRO A 56 3.49 -8.31 6.81
C PRO A 56 3.86 -7.86 8.23
N TYR A 57 4.49 -6.70 8.35
CA TYR A 57 4.88 -6.09 9.62
C TYR A 57 3.66 -5.49 10.34
N ILE A 58 2.76 -4.84 9.60
CA ILE A 58 1.48 -4.34 10.10
C ILE A 58 0.64 -5.50 10.62
N GLU A 59 0.52 -6.59 9.86
CA GLU A 59 -0.23 -7.77 10.27
C GLU A 59 0.35 -8.39 11.55
N THR A 60 1.67 -8.56 11.59
CA THR A 60 2.37 -9.11 12.76
C THR A 60 2.18 -8.22 13.99
N ALA A 61 2.33 -6.90 13.84
CA ALA A 61 2.15 -5.94 14.93
C ALA A 61 0.70 -5.93 15.43
N THR A 62 -0.28 -5.82 14.52
CA THR A 62 -1.70 -5.77 14.89
C THR A 62 -2.18 -7.06 15.55
N ARG A 63 -1.70 -8.24 15.09
CA ARG A 63 -1.99 -9.52 15.75
C ARG A 63 -1.47 -9.57 17.19
N GLN A 64 -0.30 -8.99 17.46
CA GLN A 64 0.19 -8.88 18.83
C GLN A 64 -0.68 -7.90 19.64
N MET A 65 -1.01 -6.74 19.06
CA MET A 65 -1.85 -5.75 19.74
C MET A 65 -3.25 -6.30 20.08
N GLU A 66 -3.90 -7.04 19.18
CA GLU A 66 -5.19 -7.67 19.43
C GLU A 66 -5.14 -8.64 20.62
N ARG A 67 -4.05 -9.42 20.73
CA ARG A 67 -3.86 -10.36 21.86
C ARG A 67 -3.81 -9.66 23.22
N TYR A 68 -3.30 -8.43 23.28
CA TYR A 68 -3.10 -7.70 24.53
C TYR A 68 -4.17 -6.62 24.80
N GLU A 69 -5.08 -6.33 23.85
CA GLU A 69 -6.01 -5.19 23.91
C GLU A 69 -6.90 -5.22 25.16
N ASP A 70 -7.33 -6.41 25.58
CA ASP A 70 -8.22 -6.64 26.72
C ASP A 70 -7.45 -7.08 28.00
N THR A 71 -6.13 -6.86 28.04
CA THR A 71 -5.26 -7.21 29.18
C THR A 71 -4.70 -5.97 29.90
N THR A 72 -4.16 -6.15 31.12
CA THR A 72 -3.48 -5.08 31.86
C THR A 72 -2.23 -4.54 31.15
N TRP A 73 -1.66 -5.29 30.19
CA TRP A 73 -0.52 -4.86 29.39
C TRP A 73 -0.85 -3.68 28.46
N ALA A 74 -2.13 -3.46 28.13
CA ALA A 74 -2.54 -2.36 27.25
C ALA A 74 -2.14 -0.98 27.80
N SER A 75 -2.13 -0.79 29.12
CA SER A 75 -1.72 0.48 29.76
C SER A 75 -0.21 0.70 29.73
N TYR A 76 0.59 -0.33 29.44
CA TYR A 76 2.05 -0.27 29.37
C TYR A 76 2.57 -0.03 27.95
N ILE A 77 1.73 -0.07 26.91
CA ILE A 77 2.16 0.15 25.52
C ILE A 77 2.85 1.50 25.34
N GLN A 78 2.44 2.50 26.12
CA GLN A 78 3.01 3.84 26.12
C GLN A 78 4.52 3.83 26.43
N TYR A 79 5.03 2.84 27.16
CA TYR A 79 6.45 2.73 27.48
C TYR A 79 7.27 2.17 26.31
N ALA A 80 6.63 1.59 25.30
CA ALA A 80 7.31 1.14 24.08
C ALA A 80 8.00 2.32 23.35
N ARG A 81 7.57 3.57 23.58
CA ARG A 81 8.24 4.78 23.06
C ARG A 81 9.69 4.94 23.54
N PHE A 82 10.03 4.37 24.70
CA PHE A 82 11.37 4.42 25.28
C PHE A 82 12.26 3.27 24.79
N VAL A 83 11.68 2.23 24.19
CA VAL A 83 12.46 1.16 23.56
C VAL A 83 13.15 1.73 22.32
N PRO A 84 14.45 1.46 22.09
CA PRO A 84 15.12 1.87 20.88
C PRO A 84 14.38 1.37 19.63
N SER A 85 14.00 2.27 18.73
CA SER A 85 13.21 1.95 17.53
C SER A 85 13.82 0.86 16.66
N THR A 86 15.15 0.80 16.61
CA THR A 86 15.89 -0.25 15.88
C THR A 86 15.79 -1.61 16.57
N LEU A 87 15.75 -1.66 17.90
CA LEU A 87 15.59 -2.90 18.66
C LEU A 87 14.17 -3.45 18.50
N SER A 88 13.14 -2.61 18.68
CA SER A 88 11.75 -3.02 18.47
C SER A 88 11.50 -3.40 17.01
N GLY A 89 12.07 -2.65 16.06
CA GLY A 89 11.99 -2.95 14.64
C GLY A 89 12.67 -4.27 14.26
N PHE A 90 13.85 -4.54 14.80
CA PHE A 90 14.55 -5.81 14.58
C PHE A 90 13.77 -6.99 15.17
N GLY A 91 13.24 -6.85 16.40
CA GLY A 91 12.37 -7.85 17.01
C GLY A 91 11.13 -8.13 16.17
N LEU A 92 10.44 -7.08 15.70
CA LEU A 92 9.31 -7.23 14.79
C LEU A 92 9.69 -7.92 13.48
N ALA A 93 10.88 -7.62 12.93
CA ALA A 93 11.36 -8.26 11.72
C ALA A 93 11.62 -9.75 11.87
N LEU A 94 12.12 -10.19 13.02
CA LEU A 94 12.28 -11.61 13.34
C LEU A 94 10.95 -12.32 13.54
N LEU A 95 9.99 -11.65 14.19
CA LEU A 95 8.64 -12.20 14.42
C LEU A 95 7.79 -12.28 13.15
N THR A 96 8.12 -11.49 12.13
CA THR A 96 7.35 -11.42 10.87
C THR A 96 7.71 -12.61 9.96
N PRO A 97 6.75 -13.49 9.62
CA PRO A 97 7.04 -14.69 8.83
C PRO A 97 7.62 -14.39 7.45
N ALA A 98 8.64 -15.15 7.04
CA ALA A 98 9.26 -15.01 5.72
C ALA A 98 8.27 -15.25 4.55
N ALA A 99 7.32 -16.18 4.73
CA ALA A 99 6.30 -16.46 3.74
C ALA A 99 5.39 -15.26 3.44
N GLU A 100 5.01 -14.48 4.46
CA GLU A 100 4.20 -13.26 4.27
C GLU A 100 5.01 -12.14 3.60
N LYS A 101 6.30 -12.01 3.94
CA LYS A 101 7.23 -11.09 3.24
C LYS A 101 7.34 -11.42 1.76
N GLU A 102 7.45 -12.71 1.42
CA GLU A 102 7.52 -13.16 0.03
C GLU A 102 6.21 -12.95 -0.73
N LYS A 103 5.05 -13.20 -0.10
CA LYS A 103 3.74 -12.86 -0.69
C LYS A 103 3.63 -11.38 -1.01
N ALA A 104 4.05 -10.51 -0.09
CA ALA A 104 4.07 -9.06 -0.32
C ALA A 104 5.02 -8.66 -1.45
N ALA A 105 6.25 -9.22 -1.48
CA ALA A 105 7.22 -8.98 -2.55
C ALA A 105 6.70 -9.42 -3.93
N ARG A 106 5.95 -10.52 -4.00
CA ARG A 106 5.37 -11.04 -5.24
C ARG A 106 4.45 -10.04 -5.93
N HIS A 107 3.67 -9.26 -5.20
CA HIS A 107 2.81 -8.24 -5.80
C HIS A 107 3.62 -7.17 -6.54
N LEU A 108 4.74 -6.73 -5.98
CA LEU A 108 5.64 -5.77 -6.63
C LEU A 108 6.32 -6.38 -7.85
N ARG A 109 6.76 -7.63 -7.79
CA ARG A 109 7.31 -8.36 -8.94
C ARG A 109 6.28 -8.55 -10.06
N ASN A 110 5.03 -8.82 -9.69
CA ASN A 110 3.91 -8.88 -10.65
C ASN A 110 3.70 -7.52 -11.34
N ILE A 111 3.75 -6.40 -10.59
CA ILE A 111 3.68 -5.05 -11.15
C ILE A 111 4.82 -4.80 -12.14
N VAL A 112 6.05 -5.16 -11.78
CA VAL A 112 7.22 -5.06 -12.68
C VAL A 112 7.02 -5.89 -13.95
N LYS A 113 6.53 -7.12 -13.81
CA LYS A 113 6.25 -8.01 -14.94
C LYS A 113 5.26 -7.38 -15.93
N VAL A 114 4.15 -6.81 -15.43
CA VAL A 114 3.11 -6.23 -16.31
C VAL A 114 3.52 -4.88 -16.91
N LEU A 115 4.30 -4.07 -16.19
CA LEU A 115 4.86 -2.84 -16.74
C LEU A 115 5.85 -3.15 -17.88
N ARG A 116 6.72 -4.15 -17.71
CA ARG A 116 7.62 -4.63 -18.77
C ARG A 116 6.85 -5.16 -19.98
N ALA A 117 5.82 -5.96 -19.74
CA ALA A 117 4.97 -6.50 -20.80
C ALA A 117 4.21 -5.39 -21.57
N SER A 118 3.94 -4.26 -20.93
CA SER A 118 3.32 -3.08 -21.56
C SER A 118 4.31 -2.20 -22.33
N GLY A 119 5.61 -2.55 -22.36
CA GLY A 119 6.65 -1.72 -22.97
C GLY A 119 6.98 -0.43 -22.20
N THR A 120 6.47 -0.28 -20.98
CA THR A 120 6.65 0.92 -20.15
C THR A 120 8.10 1.00 -19.66
N ARG A 121 8.75 2.13 -19.92
CA ARG A 121 10.11 2.41 -19.41
C ARG A 121 10.05 2.97 -17.99
N PHE A 122 10.73 2.31 -17.07
CA PHE A 122 10.82 2.73 -15.68
C PHE A 122 12.07 2.13 -15.04
N GLY A 123 12.58 2.83 -14.03
CA GLY A 123 13.68 2.37 -13.19
C GLY A 123 13.28 2.28 -11.73
N TYR A 124 14.11 1.60 -10.94
CA TYR A 124 13.89 1.47 -9.52
C TYR A 124 15.17 1.78 -8.75
N ARG A 125 15.05 2.71 -7.80
CA ARG A 125 16.15 3.18 -6.96
C ARG A 125 15.85 2.87 -5.49
N PRO A 126 16.37 1.76 -4.95
CA PRO A 126 16.08 1.35 -3.57
C PRO A 126 16.60 2.38 -2.54
N ASP A 127 17.62 3.17 -2.90
CA ASP A 127 18.09 4.28 -2.10
C ASP A 127 17.05 5.41 -2.04
N LEU A 128 16.28 5.67 -3.11
CA LEU A 128 15.26 6.73 -3.17
C LEU A 128 13.87 6.31 -2.71
N ASP A 129 13.54 5.02 -2.78
CA ASP A 129 12.22 4.48 -2.39
C ASP A 129 12.04 4.54 -0.87
N GLU A 130 11.46 5.63 -0.38
CA GLU A 130 11.20 5.89 1.04
C GLU A 130 9.72 5.74 1.37
N TYR A 131 9.43 5.49 2.64
CA TYR A 131 8.07 5.60 3.14
C TYR A 131 7.49 6.99 2.84
N SER A 132 6.23 7.09 2.42
CA SER A 132 5.60 8.36 2.03
C SER A 132 5.15 9.25 3.21
N GLY A 133 5.15 8.73 4.44
CA GLY A 133 4.63 9.43 5.62
C GLY A 133 3.12 9.32 5.80
N ILE A 134 2.40 8.67 4.89
CA ILE A 134 0.94 8.74 4.80
C ILE A 134 0.17 8.31 6.06
N LEU A 135 0.67 7.33 6.83
CA LEU A 135 0.01 6.90 8.09
C LEU A 135 0.05 7.98 9.16
N LEU A 136 1.09 8.84 9.18
CA LEU A 136 1.12 9.99 10.10
C LEU A 136 -0.04 10.93 9.78
N TYR A 137 -0.25 11.22 8.49
CA TYR A 137 -1.36 12.04 8.02
C TYR A 137 -2.72 11.39 8.31
N ASP A 138 -2.87 10.10 7.98
CA ASP A 138 -4.12 9.33 8.19
C ASP A 138 -4.53 9.28 9.67
N LEU A 139 -3.54 9.33 10.59
CA LEU A 139 -3.77 9.35 12.04
C LEU A 139 -3.84 10.77 12.63
N GLY A 140 -3.74 11.82 11.80
CA GLY A 140 -3.88 13.21 12.21
C GLY A 140 -2.60 13.92 12.68
N ASP A 141 -1.44 13.26 12.64
CA ASP A 141 -0.14 13.86 12.96
C ASP A 141 0.46 14.60 11.74
N GLN A 142 -0.17 15.72 11.41
CA GLN A 142 0.18 16.52 10.23
C GLN A 142 1.58 17.15 10.36
N ASP A 143 2.02 17.51 11.56
CA ASP A 143 3.33 18.16 11.76
C ASP A 143 4.48 17.19 11.47
N ASN A 144 4.41 15.95 11.99
CA ASN A 144 5.43 14.95 11.66
C ASN A 144 5.31 14.47 10.21
N PHE A 145 4.10 14.43 9.64
CA PHE A 145 3.91 14.20 8.20
C PHE A 145 4.67 15.25 7.37
N VAL A 146 4.43 16.55 7.62
CA VAL A 146 5.07 17.66 6.90
C VAL A 146 6.60 17.56 7.01
N ARG A 147 7.11 17.31 8.22
CA ARG A 147 8.55 17.14 8.45
C ARG A 147 9.14 15.98 7.62
N HIS A 148 8.49 14.82 7.65
CA HIS A 148 8.94 13.64 6.91
C HIS A 148 8.84 13.85 5.39
N ALA A 149 7.73 14.41 4.92
CA ALA A 149 7.48 14.69 3.52
C ALA A 149 8.54 15.65 2.93
N ARG A 150 9.00 16.67 3.68
CA ARG A 150 10.10 17.54 3.25
C ARG A 150 11.39 16.75 2.98
N ILE A 151 11.76 15.85 3.89
CA ILE A 151 12.99 15.05 3.76
C ILE A 151 12.92 14.16 2.51
N VAL A 152 11.79 13.47 2.30
CA VAL A 152 11.59 12.60 1.13
C VAL A 152 11.54 13.42 -0.17
N ALA A 153 10.81 14.54 -0.17
CA ALA A 153 10.72 15.43 -1.32
C ALA A 153 12.09 16.00 -1.72
N GLU A 154 12.85 16.52 -0.77
CA GLU A 154 14.22 17.02 -1.02
C GLU A 154 15.11 15.93 -1.60
N LYS A 155 14.99 14.70 -1.09
CA LYS A 155 15.77 13.56 -1.59
C LYS A 155 15.44 13.24 -3.05
N LEU A 156 14.15 13.20 -3.40
CA LEU A 156 13.70 12.97 -4.78
C LEU A 156 14.11 14.12 -5.71
N GLN A 157 13.97 15.38 -5.26
CA GLN A 157 14.35 16.57 -6.02
C GLN A 157 15.87 16.65 -6.25
N LYS A 158 16.69 16.40 -5.22
CA LYS A 158 18.17 16.34 -5.34
C LYS A 158 18.62 15.25 -6.29
N ALA A 159 17.87 14.16 -6.39
CA ALA A 159 18.11 13.08 -7.35
C ALA A 159 17.58 13.39 -8.77
N GLY A 160 16.95 14.55 -8.99
CA GLY A 160 16.44 14.95 -10.30
C GLY A 160 15.18 14.20 -10.74
N VAL A 161 14.47 13.54 -9.82
CA VAL A 161 13.25 12.78 -10.13
C VAL A 161 12.15 13.74 -10.57
N LYS A 162 11.56 13.47 -11.74
CA LYS A 162 10.43 14.24 -12.29
C LYS A 162 9.16 13.42 -12.41
N LYS A 163 9.29 12.17 -12.90
CA LYS A 163 8.18 11.26 -13.16
C LYS A 163 8.22 10.09 -12.20
N ILE A 164 7.07 9.77 -11.61
CA ILE A 164 6.92 8.73 -10.61
C ILE A 164 5.75 7.83 -10.98
N ILE A 165 6.02 6.52 -11.06
CA ILE A 165 5.00 5.48 -11.09
C ILE A 165 4.84 4.92 -9.68
N THR A 166 3.65 5.02 -9.10
CA THR A 166 3.33 4.49 -7.78
C THR A 166 2.61 3.15 -7.85
N THR A 167 2.74 2.35 -6.80
CA THR A 167 2.13 1.01 -6.74
C THR A 167 0.86 0.94 -5.91
N ASP A 168 0.57 1.96 -5.10
CA ASP A 168 -0.53 1.92 -4.14
C ASP A 168 -1.22 3.29 -3.96
N PRO A 169 -2.49 3.30 -3.52
CA PRO A 169 -3.28 4.53 -3.44
C PRO A 169 -2.78 5.54 -2.42
N HIS A 170 -2.22 5.07 -1.30
CA HIS A 170 -1.82 5.93 -0.18
C HIS A 170 -0.57 6.72 -0.55
N THR A 171 0.42 6.05 -1.14
CA THR A 171 1.62 6.69 -1.69
C THR A 171 1.28 7.62 -2.85
N THR A 172 0.37 7.20 -3.74
CA THR A 172 -0.09 8.05 -4.84
C THR A 172 -0.69 9.35 -4.32
N TYR A 173 -1.61 9.26 -3.36
CA TYR A 173 -2.24 10.45 -2.78
C TYR A 173 -1.23 11.34 -2.04
N ALA A 174 -0.30 10.74 -1.29
CA ALA A 174 0.76 11.47 -0.62
C ALA A 174 1.58 12.32 -1.60
N LEU A 175 2.14 11.69 -2.64
CA LEU A 175 3.02 12.38 -3.59
C LEU A 175 2.27 13.32 -4.53
N LYS A 176 1.06 12.95 -4.97
CA LYS A 176 0.29 13.71 -5.97
C LYS A 176 -0.49 14.88 -5.38
N VAL A 177 -0.94 14.78 -4.12
CA VAL A 177 -1.83 15.78 -3.50
C VAL A 177 -1.19 16.41 -2.26
N LEU A 178 -0.72 15.59 -1.32
CA LEU A 178 -0.28 16.11 -0.03
C LEU A 178 1.10 16.79 -0.11
N TYR A 179 2.05 16.25 -0.86
CA TYR A 179 3.38 16.84 -1.02
C TYR A 179 3.31 18.24 -1.64
N PRO A 180 2.56 18.46 -2.74
CA PRO A 180 2.34 19.82 -3.26
C PRO A 180 1.70 20.74 -2.23
N LYS A 181 0.65 20.27 -1.55
CA LYS A 181 -0.12 21.08 -0.58
C LYS A 181 0.69 21.51 0.64
N TYR A 182 1.48 20.61 1.21
CA TYR A 182 2.08 20.80 2.54
C TYR A 182 3.57 21.18 2.48
N VAL A 183 4.28 20.80 1.41
CA VAL A 183 5.73 21.06 1.29
C VAL A 183 6.12 21.71 -0.03
N GLY A 184 5.16 22.01 -0.91
CA GLY A 184 5.42 22.71 -2.18
C GLY A 184 6.17 21.88 -3.23
N ALA A 185 6.37 20.58 -2.98
CA ALA A 185 7.07 19.69 -3.91
C ALA A 185 6.09 18.97 -4.82
N SER A 186 6.28 19.10 -6.13
CA SER A 186 5.41 18.49 -7.14
C SER A 186 6.22 17.57 -8.06
N PHE A 187 5.61 16.45 -8.45
CA PHE A 187 6.13 15.46 -9.38
C PHE A 187 5.01 15.06 -10.36
N GLU A 188 5.37 14.54 -11.52
CA GLU A 188 4.41 13.87 -12.41
C GLU A 188 4.13 12.48 -11.87
N VAL A 189 3.05 12.34 -11.09
CA VAL A 189 2.69 11.10 -10.40
C VAL A 189 1.54 10.39 -11.10
N GLY A 190 1.80 9.18 -11.58
CA GLY A 190 0.81 8.23 -12.09
C GLY A 190 0.88 6.90 -11.32
N THR A 191 -0.22 6.16 -11.27
CA THR A 191 -0.22 4.79 -10.74
C THR A 191 0.23 3.79 -11.81
N TYR A 192 0.72 2.62 -11.39
CA TYR A 192 1.21 1.59 -12.31
C TYR A 192 0.16 1.17 -13.35
N PHE A 193 -1.13 1.10 -12.99
CA PHE A 193 -2.18 0.68 -13.93
C PHE A 193 -2.56 1.76 -14.95
N GLU A 194 -2.26 3.04 -14.71
CA GLU A 194 -2.39 4.10 -15.73
C GLU A 194 -1.30 3.95 -16.82
N ALA A 195 -0.19 3.29 -16.48
CA ALA A 195 0.95 3.08 -17.38
C ALA A 195 0.95 1.70 -18.06
N LEU A 196 -0.20 1.02 -18.12
CA LEU A 196 -0.33 -0.30 -18.75
C LEU A 196 -0.99 -0.21 -20.12
N HIS A 197 -0.44 -0.98 -21.06
CA HIS A 197 -0.94 -1.15 -22.42
C HIS A 197 -0.91 -2.66 -22.69
N LEU A 198 -1.95 -3.35 -22.22
CA LEU A 198 -2.05 -4.80 -22.28
C LEU A 198 -3.20 -5.18 -23.21
N HIS A 199 -3.00 -6.27 -23.95
CA HIS A 199 -4.03 -6.86 -24.80
C HIS A 199 -4.15 -8.33 -24.43
N ALA A 200 -5.37 -8.78 -24.13
CA ALA A 200 -5.69 -10.20 -23.97
C ALA A 200 -7.20 -10.36 -23.94
N ASP A 201 -7.66 -11.62 -23.97
CA ASP A 201 -9.06 -11.94 -23.75
C ASP A 201 -9.20 -12.97 -22.62
N ALA A 202 -9.73 -12.51 -21.49
CA ALA A 202 -10.03 -13.34 -20.32
C ALA A 202 -11.35 -14.12 -20.45
N GLY A 203 -12.02 -14.08 -21.60
CA GLY A 203 -13.20 -14.89 -21.90
C GLY A 203 -14.44 -14.48 -21.13
N GLY A 204 -14.59 -13.20 -20.80
CA GLY A 204 -15.78 -12.67 -20.12
C GLY A 204 -15.87 -13.00 -18.63
N LYS A 205 -14.78 -13.43 -17.98
CA LYS A 205 -14.73 -13.72 -16.54
C LYS A 205 -15.22 -12.53 -15.73
N LYS A 206 -16.15 -12.78 -14.81
CA LYS A 206 -16.68 -11.76 -13.91
C LYS A 206 -15.79 -11.61 -12.68
N ILE A 207 -15.63 -10.38 -12.24
CA ILE A 207 -14.85 -10.04 -11.05
C ILE A 207 -15.52 -8.93 -10.27
N THR A 208 -15.33 -8.94 -8.96
CA THR A 208 -15.78 -7.89 -8.04
C THR A 208 -14.62 -7.01 -7.69
N LEU A 209 -14.68 -5.73 -8.08
CA LEU A 209 -13.61 -4.78 -7.80
C LEU A 209 -13.92 -3.99 -6.53
N HIS A 210 -13.07 -4.10 -5.50
CA HIS A 210 -13.08 -3.17 -4.38
C HIS A 210 -12.21 -1.96 -4.68
N ASP A 211 -12.86 -0.81 -4.83
CA ASP A 211 -12.22 0.51 -4.94
C ASP A 211 -11.59 0.93 -3.62
N PRO A 212 -10.25 1.07 -3.54
CA PRO A 212 -9.60 1.72 -2.41
C PRO A 212 -10.06 3.17 -2.31
N CYS A 213 -10.26 3.65 -1.08
CA CYS A 213 -10.81 4.97 -0.81
C CYS A 213 -10.00 6.11 -1.46
N PHE A 214 -8.67 6.05 -1.45
CA PHE A 214 -7.85 7.08 -2.08
C PHE A 214 -7.95 7.09 -3.60
N TYR A 215 -7.96 5.93 -4.27
CA TYR A 215 -8.18 5.90 -5.71
C TYR A 215 -9.60 6.31 -6.10
N GLY A 216 -10.62 5.89 -5.34
CA GLY A 216 -12.01 6.20 -5.66
C GLY A 216 -12.40 7.63 -5.32
N ARG A 217 -12.29 8.01 -4.04
CA ARG A 217 -12.82 9.28 -3.50
C ARG A 217 -11.95 10.50 -3.77
N TYR A 218 -10.63 10.35 -3.71
CA TYR A 218 -9.72 11.50 -3.72
C TYR A 218 -8.98 11.67 -5.04
N LEU A 219 -8.73 10.58 -5.77
CA LEU A 219 -8.03 10.60 -7.05
C LEU A 219 -8.95 10.32 -8.25
N GLU A 220 -10.19 9.88 -8.00
CA GLU A 220 -11.22 9.61 -9.01
C GLU A 220 -10.80 8.59 -10.11
N LEU A 221 -9.87 7.69 -9.77
CA LEU A 221 -9.26 6.72 -10.67
C LEU A 221 -10.00 5.38 -10.77
N SER A 222 -11.12 5.21 -10.07
CA SER A 222 -11.88 3.94 -10.07
C SER A 222 -12.28 3.42 -11.45
N HIS A 223 -12.43 4.31 -12.43
CA HIS A 223 -12.79 3.95 -13.80
C HIS A 223 -11.62 3.35 -14.60
N VAL A 224 -10.38 3.69 -14.27
CA VAL A 224 -9.17 3.24 -14.98
C VAL A 224 -8.96 1.72 -14.90
N PRO A 225 -8.91 1.09 -13.71
CA PRO A 225 -8.72 -0.36 -13.63
C PRO A 225 -9.91 -1.12 -14.22
N ARG A 226 -11.14 -0.58 -14.16
CA ARG A 226 -12.30 -1.21 -14.81
C ARG A 226 -12.18 -1.22 -16.33
N ARG A 227 -11.71 -0.11 -16.92
CA ARG A 227 -11.43 0.00 -18.35
C ARG A 227 -10.35 -0.99 -18.77
N LEU A 228 -9.21 -0.99 -18.08
CA LEU A 228 -8.12 -1.93 -18.30
C LEU A 228 -8.60 -3.39 -18.21
N LEU A 229 -9.34 -3.74 -17.17
CA LEU A 229 -9.88 -5.09 -17.00
C LEU A 229 -10.86 -5.46 -18.12
N GLY A 230 -11.68 -4.49 -18.59
CA GLY A 230 -12.57 -4.67 -19.73
C GLY A 230 -11.84 -4.91 -21.05
N GLU A 231 -10.76 -4.16 -21.30
CA GLU A 231 -9.86 -4.37 -22.46
C GLU A 231 -9.18 -5.74 -22.44
N LEU A 232 -9.01 -6.32 -21.24
CA LEU A 232 -8.50 -7.68 -21.04
C LEU A 232 -9.60 -8.74 -21.05
N GLY A 233 -10.84 -8.41 -21.38
CA GLY A 233 -11.96 -9.35 -21.46
C GLY A 233 -12.60 -9.73 -20.13
N TYR A 234 -12.32 -9.02 -19.03
CA TYR A 234 -13.04 -9.19 -17.76
C TYR A 234 -14.33 -8.35 -17.71
N ARG A 235 -15.31 -8.79 -16.92
CA ARG A 235 -16.51 -8.03 -16.60
C ARG A 235 -16.52 -7.65 -15.12
N CYS A 236 -16.32 -6.37 -14.82
CA CYS A 236 -16.47 -5.88 -13.45
C CYS A 236 -17.96 -5.83 -13.09
N VAL A 237 -18.38 -6.56 -12.07
CA VAL A 237 -19.76 -6.51 -11.59
C VAL A 237 -20.01 -5.26 -10.75
N ASP A 238 -21.26 -4.79 -10.73
CA ASP A 238 -21.65 -3.62 -9.96
C ASP A 238 -21.63 -3.93 -8.46
N VAL A 239 -21.05 -3.01 -7.71
CA VAL A 239 -20.93 -3.08 -6.25
C VAL A 239 -21.54 -1.83 -5.65
N ARG A 240 -22.42 -1.99 -4.65
CA ARG A 240 -22.95 -0.85 -3.89
C ARG A 240 -21.83 -0.14 -3.13
N GLU A 241 -21.92 1.19 -3.04
CA GLU A 241 -20.88 2.01 -2.40
C GLU A 241 -19.51 1.71 -3.03
N SER A 242 -19.36 2.08 -4.30
CA SER A 242 -18.15 1.93 -5.11
C SER A 242 -17.75 3.28 -5.72
N GLY A 243 -16.61 3.35 -6.39
CA GLY A 243 -16.10 4.61 -6.96
C GLY A 243 -15.83 5.68 -5.90
N THR A 244 -16.28 6.91 -6.17
CA THR A 244 -16.15 8.06 -5.26
C THR A 244 -16.89 7.85 -3.92
N PHE A 245 -17.94 7.02 -3.92
CA PHE A 245 -18.73 6.65 -2.75
C PHE A 245 -18.28 5.33 -2.10
N THR A 246 -17.06 4.87 -2.39
CA THR A 246 -16.57 3.58 -1.87
C THR A 246 -16.55 3.50 -0.34
N ARG A 247 -17.06 2.40 0.22
CA ARG A 247 -17.00 2.15 1.67
C ARG A 247 -15.63 1.61 2.06
N CYS A 248 -15.09 2.11 3.18
CA CYS A 248 -13.75 1.77 3.68
C CYS A 248 -13.61 0.26 3.99
N CYS A 249 -12.39 -0.27 3.82
CA CYS A 249 -12.02 -1.63 4.21
C CYS A 249 -11.76 -1.81 5.72
N GLY A 250 -11.74 -0.72 6.49
CA GLY A 250 -11.40 -0.70 7.92
C GLY A 250 -9.98 -0.18 8.19
N GLY A 251 -9.03 -0.38 7.28
CA GLY A 251 -7.65 0.04 7.48
C GLY A 251 -7.32 1.49 7.08
N PRO A 252 -6.26 2.09 7.64
CA PRO A 252 -5.30 1.53 8.61
C PRO A 252 -5.73 1.70 10.09
N ALA A 253 -7.02 1.91 10.37
CA ALA A 253 -7.52 2.20 11.71
C ALA A 253 -7.33 1.06 12.71
N GLU A 254 -6.99 -0.16 12.27
CA GLU A 254 -6.64 -1.30 13.12
C GLU A 254 -5.44 -0.99 14.03
N SER A 255 -4.61 -0.02 13.67
CA SER A 255 -3.48 0.41 14.49
C SER A 255 -3.96 1.10 15.78
N ILE A 256 -5.11 1.77 15.76
CA ILE A 256 -5.65 2.55 16.91
C ILE A 256 -6.94 1.97 17.49
N SER A 257 -7.72 1.27 16.67
CA SER A 257 -8.99 0.66 17.06
C SER A 257 -9.23 -0.62 16.27
N PRO A 258 -8.59 -1.75 16.66
CA PRO A 258 -8.75 -3.04 16.00
C PRO A 258 -10.23 -3.47 15.89
N LYS A 259 -10.99 -3.34 16.97
CA LYS A 259 -12.42 -3.69 17.03
C LYS A 259 -13.28 -2.88 16.03
N LEU A 260 -13.02 -1.58 15.89
CA LEU A 260 -13.73 -0.74 14.91
C LEU A 260 -13.35 -1.11 13.49
N SER A 261 -12.04 -1.28 13.22
CA SER A 261 -11.55 -1.69 11.90
C SER A 261 -12.19 -3.01 11.46
N ALA A 262 -12.20 -4.03 12.34
CA ALA A 262 -12.84 -5.31 12.08
C ALA A 262 -14.33 -5.17 11.76
N ARG A 263 -15.08 -4.37 12.53
CA ARG A 263 -16.51 -4.12 12.27
C ARG A 263 -16.73 -3.47 10.90
N ILE A 264 -15.93 -2.47 10.52
CA ILE A 264 -16.02 -1.80 9.22
C ILE A 264 -15.68 -2.80 8.10
N GLY A 265 -14.61 -3.58 8.28
CA GLY A 265 -14.16 -4.61 7.36
C GLY A 265 -15.23 -5.66 7.10
N SER A 266 -15.81 -6.26 8.15
CA SER A 266 -16.89 -7.27 8.02
C SER A 266 -18.10 -6.74 7.25
N GLN A 267 -18.54 -5.51 7.54
CA GLN A 267 -19.65 -4.88 6.80
C GLN A 267 -19.30 -4.64 5.33
N ARG A 268 -18.02 -4.42 5.01
CA ARG A 268 -17.59 -4.25 3.63
C ARG A 268 -17.51 -5.59 2.91
N VAL A 269 -16.97 -6.62 3.58
CA VAL A 269 -16.90 -7.99 3.04
C VAL A 269 -18.29 -8.53 2.71
N GLU A 270 -19.27 -8.37 3.60
CA GLU A 270 -20.66 -8.80 3.34
C GLU A 270 -21.21 -8.29 1.99
N LYS A 271 -20.93 -7.02 1.67
CA LYS A 271 -21.40 -6.38 0.43
C LYS A 271 -20.61 -6.82 -0.81
N LEU A 272 -19.31 -7.08 -0.64
CA LEU A 272 -18.45 -7.54 -1.71
C LEU A 272 -18.74 -9.02 -2.04
N ASP A 273 -18.88 -9.87 -1.03
CA ASP A 273 -19.11 -11.30 -1.20
C ASP A 273 -20.53 -11.59 -1.73
N ALA A 274 -21.51 -10.72 -1.47
CA ALA A 274 -22.86 -10.82 -2.04
C ALA A 274 -22.89 -10.82 -3.59
N THR A 275 -21.80 -10.42 -4.24
CA THR A 275 -21.66 -10.49 -5.70
C THR A 275 -21.43 -11.92 -6.22
N GLY A 276 -20.89 -12.81 -5.41
CA GLY A 276 -20.54 -14.19 -5.78
C GLY A 276 -19.32 -14.35 -6.69
N GLU A 277 -18.60 -13.26 -7.03
CA GLU A 277 -17.48 -13.29 -7.96
C GLU A 277 -16.12 -13.10 -7.26
N GLN A 278 -15.02 -13.40 -7.96
CA GLN A 278 -13.67 -13.21 -7.42
C GLN A 278 -13.43 -11.74 -7.05
N LEU A 279 -13.16 -11.49 -5.76
CA LEU A 279 -12.86 -10.16 -5.24
C LEU A 279 -11.41 -9.75 -5.57
N VAL A 280 -11.26 -8.56 -6.12
CA VAL A 280 -9.98 -7.94 -6.52
C VAL A 280 -9.85 -6.56 -5.87
N THR A 281 -8.65 -6.22 -5.41
CA THR A 281 -8.32 -4.85 -4.97
C THR A 281 -6.92 -4.45 -5.42
N MET A 282 -6.62 -3.15 -5.43
CA MET A 282 -5.34 -2.58 -5.83
C MET A 282 -4.70 -1.74 -4.71
N CYS A 283 -4.95 -2.12 -3.45
CA CYS A 283 -4.37 -1.48 -2.29
C CYS A 283 -3.86 -2.53 -1.29
N PRO A 284 -2.59 -2.46 -0.84
CA PRO A 284 -2.03 -3.37 0.13
C PRO A 284 -2.77 -3.36 1.48
N ILE A 285 -3.23 -2.18 1.94
CA ILE A 285 -4.00 -2.04 3.18
C ILE A 285 -5.38 -2.69 3.05
N CYS A 286 -6.07 -2.46 1.92
CA CYS A 286 -7.37 -3.09 1.65
C CYS A 286 -7.23 -4.61 1.53
N LEU A 287 -6.20 -5.09 0.84
CA LEU A 287 -5.91 -6.51 0.68
C LEU A 287 -5.76 -7.19 2.05
N ASN A 288 -4.97 -6.60 2.95
CA ASN A 288 -4.78 -7.11 4.30
C ASN A 288 -6.08 -7.09 5.13
N ASN A 289 -6.76 -5.94 5.20
CA ASN A 289 -7.92 -5.78 6.08
C ASN A 289 -9.14 -6.59 5.62
N LEU A 290 -9.37 -6.70 4.31
CA LEU A 290 -10.43 -7.55 3.78
C LEU A 290 -10.15 -9.04 4.04
N ARG A 291 -8.89 -9.50 3.92
CA ARG A 291 -8.51 -10.88 4.30
C ARG A 291 -8.70 -11.15 5.77
N LYS A 292 -8.26 -10.24 6.65
CA LYS A 292 -8.51 -10.33 8.09
C LYS A 292 -10.00 -10.40 8.42
N SER A 293 -10.84 -9.79 7.58
CA SER A 293 -12.31 -9.81 7.70
C SER A 293 -12.97 -11.03 7.02
N GLY A 294 -12.18 -11.99 6.52
CA GLY A 294 -12.67 -13.26 5.97
C GLY A 294 -12.81 -13.33 4.44
N ALA A 295 -12.53 -12.25 3.72
CA ALA A 295 -12.73 -12.22 2.26
C ALA A 295 -11.64 -12.99 1.49
N ASN A 296 -12.05 -13.74 0.47
CA ASN A 296 -11.14 -14.32 -0.52
C ASN A 296 -10.76 -13.25 -1.58
N VAL A 297 -9.97 -12.26 -1.16
CA VAL A 297 -9.50 -11.16 -2.03
C VAL A 297 -8.10 -11.42 -2.59
N VAL A 298 -7.94 -11.09 -3.87
CA VAL A 298 -6.64 -11.07 -4.56
C VAL A 298 -6.25 -9.64 -4.95
N ASP A 299 -4.94 -9.45 -5.12
CA ASP A 299 -4.38 -8.19 -5.60
C ASP A 299 -4.52 -8.08 -7.12
N LEU A 300 -4.80 -6.88 -7.63
CA LEU A 300 -4.94 -6.61 -9.06
C LEU A 300 -3.68 -7.02 -9.84
N SER A 301 -2.48 -6.83 -9.27
CA SER A 301 -1.22 -7.26 -9.92
C SER A 301 -1.20 -8.76 -10.22
N SER A 302 -1.82 -9.59 -9.37
CA SER A 302 -1.87 -11.04 -9.57
C SER A 302 -2.80 -11.43 -10.71
N ILE A 303 -3.92 -10.72 -10.87
CA ILE A 303 -4.82 -10.90 -12.02
C ILE A 303 -4.08 -10.51 -13.30
N LEU A 304 -3.51 -9.31 -13.33
CA LEU A 304 -2.83 -8.78 -14.52
C LEU A 304 -1.60 -9.63 -14.92
N ALA A 305 -0.82 -10.12 -13.96
CA ALA A 305 0.36 -10.94 -14.25
C ALA A 305 0.04 -12.35 -14.78
N GLY A 306 -1.20 -12.83 -14.56
CA GLY A 306 -1.71 -14.09 -15.09
C GLY A 306 -2.24 -13.98 -16.53
N VAL A 307 -2.44 -12.76 -17.02
CA VAL A 307 -2.88 -12.48 -18.38
C VAL A 307 -1.64 -12.37 -19.27
N GLN A 308 -1.47 -13.31 -20.22
CA GLN A 308 -0.34 -13.27 -21.16
C GLN A 308 -0.49 -12.05 -22.09
N ALA A 309 0.55 -11.22 -22.19
CA ALA A 309 0.63 -10.22 -23.25
C ALA A 309 0.92 -10.93 -24.60
N PRO A 310 0.40 -10.44 -25.73
CA PRO A 310 0.77 -10.96 -27.04
C PRO A 310 2.28 -10.84 -27.22
N ALA A 311 2.87 -11.81 -27.93
CA ALA A 311 4.26 -11.71 -28.36
C ALA A 311 4.43 -10.38 -29.12
N ALA A 312 5.47 -9.62 -28.75
CA ALA A 312 5.86 -8.46 -29.54
C ALA A 312 6.20 -8.94 -30.96
N ASN A 313 5.42 -8.50 -31.95
CA ASN A 313 5.75 -8.67 -33.36
C ASN A 313 6.94 -7.80 -33.74
#